data_AF-A0A1G9P822-F1
#
_entry.id   AF-A0A1G9P822-F1
#
_cell.length_a   1.000
_cell.length_b   1.000
_cell.length_c   1.000
_cell.angle_alpha   90.00
_cell.angle_beta   90.00
_cell.angle_gamma   90.00
#
_symmetry.space_group_name_H-M   'P 1'
#
loop_
_entity.id
_entity.type
_entity.pdbx_description
1 polymer ?
#
loop_
_entity_poly.entity_id
_entity_poly.type
_entity_poly.pdbx_seq_one_letter_code
_entity_poly.pdbx_strand_id
1 'polypeptide(L)' 'MYKPLKAAGLPNIRFYDVRHSHATMLLQANVHPKIVSERLGHSHVDITMDIYSHVTESMEGLVVDTLDEFLD' A
#
# COMPACT_ATOMS: atom_id res chain seq x y z
N MET A 1 -20.33 -9.23 -11.64
CA MET A 1 -19.65 -8.09 -12.30
C MET A 1 -20.47 -6.84 -12.08
N TYR A 2 -19.94 -5.84 -11.40
CA TYR A 2 -20.65 -4.56 -11.20
C TYR A 2 -20.91 -3.90 -12.57
N LYS A 3 -22.18 -3.53 -12.86
CA LYS A 3 -22.59 -2.95 -14.15
C LYS A 3 -21.69 -1.77 -14.61
N PRO A 4 -21.26 -0.85 -13.73
CA PRO A 4 -20.36 0.25 -14.11
C PRO A 4 -18.98 -0.23 -14.60
N LEU A 5 -18.38 -1.22 -13.93
CA LEU A 5 -17.07 -1.77 -14.31
C LEU A 5 -17.12 -2.41 -15.71
N LYS A 6 -18.23 -3.10 -16.02
CA LYS A 6 -18.46 -3.67 -17.36
C LYS A 6 -18.58 -2.61 -18.44
N ALA A 7 -19.30 -1.53 -18.16
CA ALA A 7 -19.43 -0.42 -19.10
C ALA A 7 -18.10 0.31 -19.34
N ALA A 8 -17.23 0.37 -18.32
CA ALA A 8 -15.91 0.98 -18.41
C ALA A 8 -14.81 0.07 -18.99
N GLY A 9 -15.13 -1.19 -19.36
CA GLY A 9 -14.12 -2.15 -19.84
C GLY A 9 -13.09 -2.58 -18.79
N LEU A 10 -13.40 -2.37 -17.50
CA LEU A 10 -12.48 -2.67 -16.41
C LEU A 10 -12.60 -4.13 -15.93
N PRO A 11 -11.51 -4.71 -15.40
CA PRO A 11 -11.57 -6.01 -14.75
C PRO A 11 -12.52 -5.99 -13.56
N ASN A 12 -12.98 -7.17 -13.17
CA ASN A 12 -13.89 -7.31 -12.04
C ASN A 12 -13.15 -7.09 -10.71
N ILE A 13 -13.10 -5.83 -10.27
CA ILE A 13 -12.54 -5.43 -8.97
C ILE A 13 -13.62 -5.43 -7.89
N ARG A 14 -13.24 -5.87 -6.69
CA ARG A 14 -14.04 -5.80 -5.47
C ARG A 14 -13.81 -4.44 -4.80
N PHE A 15 -14.76 -3.99 -3.99
CA PHE A 15 -14.58 -2.76 -3.20
C PHE A 15 -13.36 -2.82 -2.26
N TYR A 16 -13.04 -4.01 -1.75
CA TYR A 16 -11.86 -4.22 -0.92
C TYR A 16 -10.55 -3.93 -1.68
N ASP A 17 -10.50 -4.19 -2.99
CA ASP A 17 -9.30 -3.99 -3.82
C ASP A 17 -8.94 -2.50 -3.95
N VAL A 18 -9.95 -1.61 -3.88
CA VAL A 18 -9.74 -0.16 -3.83
C VAL A 18 -9.08 0.25 -2.51
N ARG A 19 -9.53 -0.31 -1.38
CA ARG A 19 -8.90 -0.10 -0.07
C ARG A 19 -7.45 -0.61 -0.07
N HIS A 20 -7.23 -1.75 -0.71
CA HIS A 20 -5.90 -2.35 -0.83
C HIS A 20 -4.95 -1.50 -1.67
N SER A 21 -5.43 -0.98 -2.80
CA SER A 21 -4.67 -0.07 -3.66
C SER A 21 -4.31 1.24 -2.94
N HIS A 22 -5.27 1.83 -2.21
CA HIS A 22 -5.05 3.06 -1.45
C HIS A 22 -3.97 2.90 -0.37
N ALA A 23 -4.00 1.80 0.37
CA ALA A 23 -2.99 1.50 1.39
C ALA A 23 -1.59 1.32 0.78
N THR A 24 -1.52 0.58 -0.33
CA THR A 24 -0.27 0.35 -1.07
C THR A 24 0.36 1.67 -1.52
N MET A 25 -0.44 2.57 -2.11
CA MET A 25 0.04 3.90 -2.55
C MET A 25 0.59 4.74 -1.39
N LEU A 26 -0.07 4.72 -0.23
CA LEU A 26 0.40 5.47 0.93
C LEU A 26 1.73 4.92 1.46
N LEU A 27 1.87 3.60 1.52
CA LEU A 27 3.11 2.97 1.98
C LEU A 27 4.25 3.25 0.99
N GLN A 28 4.02 3.11 -0.32
CA GLN A 28 5.01 3.46 -1.34
C GLN A 28 5.43 4.95 -1.29
N ALA A 29 4.52 5.83 -0.86
CA ALA A 29 4.82 7.24 -0.61
C ALA A 29 5.56 7.50 0.73
N ASN A 30 6.11 6.45 1.37
CA ASN A 30 6.79 6.52 2.66
C ASN A 30 5.92 7.04 3.82
N VAL A 31 4.59 6.91 3.73
CA VAL A 31 3.72 7.26 4.86
C VAL A 31 3.84 6.21 5.94
N HIS A 32 4.08 6.65 7.17
CA HIS A 32 4.29 5.75 8.31
C HIS A 32 3.13 4.74 8.48
N PRO A 33 3.40 3.43 8.64
CA PRO A 33 2.36 2.40 8.67
C PRO A 33 1.28 2.59 9.74
N LYS A 34 1.64 3.19 10.89
CA LYS A 34 0.67 3.60 11.93
C LYS A 34 -0.39 4.57 11.41
N ILE A 35 0.00 5.57 10.64
CA ILE A 35 -0.90 6.57 10.06
C ILE A 35 -1.79 5.91 9.00
N VAL A 36 -1.22 5.03 8.17
CA VAL A 36 -1.97 4.25 7.18
C VAL A 36 -3.01 3.36 7.89
N SER A 37 -2.62 2.67 8.95
CA SER A 37 -3.48 1.82 9.78
C SER A 37 -4.67 2.58 10.38
N GLU A 38 -4.41 3.75 10.97
CA GLU A 38 -5.45 4.61 11.54
C GLU A 38 -6.43 5.10 10.47
N ARG A 39 -5.90 5.51 9.30
CA ARG A 39 -6.71 5.96 8.16
C ARG A 39 -7.61 4.85 7.60
N LEU A 40 -7.16 3.61 7.66
CA LEU A 40 -7.93 2.43 7.23
C LEU A 40 -8.90 1.92 8.31
N GLY A 41 -8.76 2.38 9.56
CA GLY A 41 -9.58 1.95 10.69
C GLY A 41 -9.20 0.56 11.22
N HIS A 42 -7.95 0.12 11.03
CA HIS A 42 -7.49 -1.14 11.60
C HIS A 42 -7.25 -0.99 13.11
N SER A 43 -7.76 -1.94 13.89
CA SER A 43 -7.63 -1.97 15.35
C SER A 43 -6.18 -2.09 15.83
N HIS A 44 -5.35 -2.78 15.06
CA HIS A 44 -3.93 -2.95 15.30
C HIS A 44 -3.11 -2.64 14.05
N VAL A 45 -1.96 -2.01 14.24
CA VAL A 45 -1.03 -1.69 13.14
C VAL A 45 -0.48 -2.93 12.48
N ASP A 46 -0.35 -4.02 13.23
CA ASP A 46 0.12 -5.34 12.78
C ASP A 46 -0.71 -5.85 11.60
N ILE A 47 -2.03 -5.59 11.58
CA ILE A 47 -2.90 -5.94 10.44
C ILE A 47 -2.42 -5.26 9.15
N THR A 48 -2.02 -3.99 9.25
CA THR A 48 -1.49 -3.24 8.10
C THR A 48 -0.12 -3.77 7.71
N MET A 49 0.76 -4.00 8.68
CA MET A 49 2.11 -4.52 8.42
C MET A 49 2.08 -5.91 7.79
N ASP A 50 1.22 -6.81 8.28
CA ASP A 50 1.07 -8.17 7.76
C ASP A 50 0.50 -8.20 6.34
N ILE A 51 -0.48 -7.34 6.05
CA ILE A 51 -1.14 -7.30 4.73
C ILE A 51 -0.23 -6.67 3.66
N TYR A 52 0.60 -5.68 4.05
CA TYR A 52 1.39 -4.88 3.11
C TYR A 52 2.92 -5.05 3.27
N SER A 53 3.36 -6.10 3.97
CA SER A 53 4.78 -6.44 4.19
C SER A 53 5.60 -6.48 2.90
N HIS A 54 5.03 -7.06 1.84
CA HIS A 54 5.64 -7.12 0.50
C HIS A 54 5.89 -5.74 -0.13
N VAL A 55 5.09 -4.73 0.24
CA VAL A 55 5.30 -3.34 -0.23
C VAL A 55 6.48 -2.73 0.51
N THR A 56 6.58 -2.96 1.82
CA THR A 56 7.68 -2.47 2.65
C THR A 56 9.02 -3.14 2.33
N GLU A 57 9.04 -4.42 1.97
CA GLU A 57 10.26 -5.10 1.49
C GLU A 57 10.84 -4.43 0.22
N SER A 58 9.97 -3.94 -0.68
CA SER A 58 10.43 -3.17 -1.85
C SER A 58 11.02 -1.80 -1.50
N MET A 59 10.67 -1.25 -0.33
CA MET A 59 11.17 0.03 0.15
C MET A 59 12.54 -0.09 0.82
N GLU A 60 12.88 -1.26 1.38
CA GLU A 60 14.22 -1.50 1.96
C GLU A 60 15.32 -1.35 0.91
N GLY A 61 15.08 -1.77 -0.34
CA GLY A 61 16.01 -1.52 -1.44
C GLY A 61 16.25 -0.03 -1.69
N LEU A 62 15.20 0.79 -1.60
CA LEU A 62 15.29 2.25 -1.77
C LEU A 62 16.10 2.92 -0.65
N VAL A 63 16.05 2.37 0.56
CA VAL A 63 16.83 2.84 1.72
C VAL A 63 18.32 2.53 1.54
N VAL A 64 18.65 1.36 0.99
CA VAL A 64 20.04 1.00 0.68
C VAL A 64 20.59 1.95 -0.38
N ASP A 65 19.86 2.18 -1.47
CA ASP A 65 20.31 3.09 -2.55
C ASP A 65 20.51 4.53 -2.06
N THR A 66 19.61 5.03 -1.20
CA THR A 66 19.74 6.39 -0.63
C THR A 66 20.86 6.51 0.40
N LEU A 67 21.19 5.44 1.12
CA LEU A 67 22.33 5.41 2.03
C LEU A 67 23.66 5.41 1.26
N ASP A 68 23.76 4.63 0.18
CA ASP A 68 24.95 4.62 -0.69
C ASP A 68 25.20 6.01 -1.27
N GLU A 69 24.17 6.70 -1.76
CA GLU A 69 24.27 8.06 -2.30
C GLU A 69 24.65 9.12 -1.23
N PHE A 70 24.37 8.88 0.06
CA PHE A 70 24.75 9.76 1.17
C PHE A 70 26.17 9.51 1.70
N LEU A 71 26.71 8.31 1.46
CA LEU A 71 28.01 7.86 1.96
C LEU A 71 29.15 8.04 0.94
N ASP A 72 28.82 8.22 -0.34
CA ASP A 72 29.72 8.67 -1.41
C ASP A 72 29.93 10.20 -1.41
#